data_AF-A0A1B9S6L2-F1
#
_entry.id   AF-A0A1B9S6L2-F1
#
_cell.length_a   1.000
_cell.length_b   1.000
_cell.length_c   1.000
_cell.angle_alpha   90.00
_cell.angle_beta   90.00
_cell.angle_gamma   90.00
#
_symmetry.space_group_name_H-M   'P 1'
#
loop_
_entity.id
_entity.type
_entity.pdbx_description
1 polymer ?
#
loop_
_entity_poly.entity_id
_entity_poly.type
_entity_poly.pdbx_seq_one_letter_code
_entity_poly.pdbx_strand_id
1 'polypeptide(L)' 'MHESQGGKMKNDGVDLPFLVKEFDVFAEELSKLPSSVETTALELRFALLRQIVEAKYRRRTITEINLDPN' A
#
# COMPACT_ATOMS: atom_id res chain seq x y z
N MET A 1 16.49 40.41 -7.44
CA MET A 1 16.90 38.99 -7.34
C MET A 1 15.64 38.24 -6.93
N HIS A 2 14.98 37.55 -7.88
CA HIS A 2 13.73 36.85 -7.61
C HIS A 2 14.06 35.44 -7.10
N GLU A 3 13.63 35.14 -5.89
CA GLU A 3 13.71 33.82 -5.28
C GLU A 3 12.79 32.87 -6.06
N SER A 4 13.40 31.91 -6.76
CA SER A 4 12.67 30.84 -7.43
C SER A 4 12.26 29.82 -6.37
N GLN A 5 11.02 29.92 -5.90
CA GLN A 5 10.42 28.90 -5.03
C GLN A 5 10.41 27.57 -5.78
N GLY A 6 11.29 26.66 -5.34
CA GLY A 6 11.31 25.27 -5.79
C GLY A 6 9.92 24.67 -5.67
N GLY A 7 9.36 24.29 -6.81
CA GLY A 7 8.09 23.58 -6.89
C GLY A 7 8.16 22.37 -5.98
N LYS A 8 7.41 22.44 -4.88
CA LYS A 8 7.17 21.34 -3.94
C LYS A 8 6.56 20.20 -4.77
N MET A 9 7.41 19.26 -5.20
CA MET A 9 6.98 18.00 -5.78
C MET A 9 6.03 17.38 -4.77
N LYS A 10 4.73 17.44 -5.07
CA LYS A 10 3.72 16.72 -4.32
C LYS A 10 4.12 15.26 -4.47
N ASN A 11 4.60 14.67 -3.38
CA ASN A 11 4.64 13.23 -3.31
C ASN A 11 3.18 12.82 -3.43
N ASP A 12 2.78 12.33 -4.60
CA ASP A 12 1.51 11.64 -4.80
C ASP A 12 1.61 10.35 -3.98
N GLY A 13 1.49 10.51 -2.66
CA GLY A 13 1.57 9.44 -1.71
C GLY A 13 0.48 8.47 -2.05
N VAL A 14 0.86 7.24 -2.40
CA VAL A 14 -0.07 6.13 -2.56
C VAL A 14 -1.04 6.16 -1.38
N ASP A 15 -2.31 6.37 -1.68
CA ASP A 15 -3.39 6.38 -0.67
C ASP A 15 -3.50 4.96 -0.13
N LEU A 16 -2.82 4.71 0.99
CA LEU A 16 -2.74 3.38 1.60
C LEU A 16 -4.11 2.87 2.07
N PRO A 17 -4.99 3.68 2.68
CA PRO A 17 -6.38 3.31 2.91
C PRO A 17 -7.13 2.86 1.64
N PHE A 18 -6.95 3.57 0.52
CA PHE A 18 -7.51 3.16 -0.77
C PHE A 18 -6.92 1.81 -1.22
N LEU A 19 -5.60 1.64 -1.14
CA LEU A 19 -4.91 0.42 -1.55
C LEU A 19 -5.32 -0.83 -0.74
N VAL A 20 -5.62 -0.67 0.56
CA VAL A 20 -6.13 -1.77 1.39
C VAL A 20 -7.50 -2.24 0.89
N LYS A 21 -8.40 -1.31 0.53
CA LYS A 21 -9.70 -1.65 -0.06
C LYS A 21 -9.54 -2.38 -1.39
N GLU A 22 -8.64 -1.92 -2.25
CA GLU A 22 -8.34 -2.58 -3.53
C GLU A 22 -7.78 -3.99 -3.33
N PHE A 23 -7.00 -4.24 -2.28
CA PHE A 23 -6.56 -5.59 -1.94
C PHE A 23 -7.71 -6.51 -1.50
N ASP A 24 -8.70 -5.99 -0.77
CA ASP A 24 -9.87 -6.80 -0.39
C ASP A 24 -10.71 -7.17 -1.62
N VAL A 25 -10.92 -6.23 -2.56
CA VAL A 25 -11.59 -6.50 -3.84
C VAL A 25 -10.81 -7.52 -4.67
N PHE A 26 -9.50 -7.36 -4.79
CA PHE A 26 -8.66 -8.30 -5.53
C PHE A 26 -8.70 -9.71 -4.93
N ALA A 27 -8.70 -9.82 -3.60
CA ALA A 27 -8.80 -11.11 -2.92
C ALA A 27 -10.14 -11.80 -3.22
N GLU A 28 -11.24 -11.03 -3.28
CA GLU A 28 -12.56 -11.55 -3.62
C GLU A 28 -12.59 -12.08 -5.06
N GLU A 29 -12.08 -11.31 -6.02
CA GLU A 29 -12.01 -11.75 -7.42
C GLU A 29 -11.09 -12.96 -7.61
N LEU A 30 -9.97 -13.00 -6.89
CA LEU A 30 -9.04 -14.12 -6.93
C LEU A 30 -9.72 -15.41 -6.43
N SER A 31 -10.56 -15.33 -5.40
CA SER A 31 -11.30 -16.47 -4.86
C SER A 31 -12.35 -17.06 -5.81
N LYS A 32 -12.76 -16.30 -6.85
CA LYS A 32 -13.71 -16.74 -7.87
C LYS A 32 -13.04 -17.54 -8.98
N LEU A 33 -11.71 -17.55 -9.05
CA LEU A 33 -10.98 -18.31 -10.07
C LEU A 33 -11.06 -19.82 -9.78
N PRO A 34 -11.04 -20.67 -10.83
CA PRO A 34 -10.95 -22.11 -10.64
C PRO A 34 -9.70 -22.49 -9.85
N SER A 35 -9.85 -23.47 -8.96
CA SER A 35 -8.73 -24.03 -8.21
C SER A 35 -7.72 -24.67 -9.17
N SER A 36 -6.49 -24.18 -9.15
CA SER A 36 -5.35 -24.70 -9.92
C SER A 36 -4.05 -24.38 -9.18
N VAL A 37 -2.95 -25.04 -9.56
CA VAL A 37 -1.63 -24.76 -8.99
C VAL A 37 -1.24 -23.29 -9.24
N GLU A 38 -1.58 -22.78 -10.42
CA GLU A 38 -1.35 -21.40 -10.84
C GLU A 38 -2.14 -20.41 -9.98
N THR A 39 -3.41 -20.72 -9.69
CA THR A 39 -4.26 -19.91 -8.80
C THR A 39 -3.71 -19.91 -7.38
N THR A 40 -3.33 -21.06 -6.82
CA THR A 40 -2.67 -21.13 -5.50
C THR A 40 -1.37 -20.33 -5.47
N ALA A 41 -0.54 -20.43 -6.50
CA ALA A 41 0.71 -19.66 -6.59
C ALA A 41 0.46 -18.15 -6.69
N LEU A 42 -0.65 -17.74 -7.31
CA LEU A 42 -1.06 -16.34 -7.37
C LEU A 42 -1.55 -15.84 -6.00
N GLU A 43 -2.35 -16.62 -5.28
CA GLU A 43 -2.79 -16.34 -3.91
C GLU A 43 -1.60 -16.14 -2.95
N LEU A 44 -0.61 -17.02 -3.01
CA LEU A 44 0.58 -16.92 -2.17
C LEU A 44 1.40 -15.66 -2.46
N ARG A 45 1.62 -15.34 -3.74
CA ARG A 45 2.33 -14.11 -4.14
C ARG A 45 1.55 -12.86 -3.71
N PHE A 46 0.23 -12.89 -3.84
CA PHE A 46 -0.64 -11.81 -3.40
C PHE A 46 -0.59 -11.63 -1.87
N ALA A 47 -0.65 -12.71 -1.09
CA ALA A 47 -0.54 -12.65 0.36
C ALA A 47 0.79 -12.00 0.81
N LEU A 48 1.91 -12.35 0.18
CA LEU A 48 3.21 -11.73 0.45
C LEU A 48 3.21 -10.24 0.11
N LEU A 49 2.63 -9.85 -1.03
CA LEU A 49 2.53 -8.44 -1.43
C LEU A 49 1.71 -7.62 -0.42
N ARG A 50 0.55 -8.14 0.00
CA ARG A 50 -0.30 -7.50 1.01
C ARG A 50 0.47 -7.29 2.32
N GLN A 51 1.17 -8.31 2.81
CA GLN A 51 1.98 -8.21 4.03
C GLN A 51 3.08 -7.14 3.93
N ILE A 52 3.77 -7.04 2.78
CA ILE A 52 4.82 -6.03 2.56
C ILE A 52 4.24 -4.62 2.60
N VAL A 53 3.09 -4.40 1.98
CA VAL A 53 2.43 -3.09 1.96
C VAL A 53 1.90 -2.73 3.35
N GLU A 54 1.24 -3.64 4.05
CA GLU A 54 0.78 -3.42 5.42
C GLU A 54 1.95 -3.14 6.39
N ALA A 55 3.08 -3.83 6.22
CA ALA A 55 4.28 -3.57 7.01
C ALA A 55 4.84 -2.15 6.75
N LYS A 56 4.86 -1.71 5.49
CA LYS A 56 5.26 -0.33 5.13
C LYS A 56 4.28 0.70 5.68
N TYR A 57 2.98 0.41 5.66
CA TYR A 57 1.95 1.28 6.25
C TYR A 57 2.18 1.46 7.74
N ARG A 58 2.24 0.36 8.50
CA ARG A 58 2.48 0.38 9.95
C ARG A 58 3.74 1.15 10.33
N ARG A 59 4.83 0.99 9.56
CA ARG A 59 6.06 1.75 9.79
C ARG A 59 5.87 3.26 9.59
N ARG A 60 5.12 3.71 8.58
CA ARG A 60 4.84 5.14 8.36
C ARG A 60 3.97 5.72 9.48
N THR A 61 2.92 5.02 9.91
CA THR A 61 2.05 5.49 11.00
C THR A 61 2.82 5.65 12.30
N ILE A 62 3.73 4.72 12.63
CA ILE A 62 4.58 4.84 13.83
C ILE A 62 5.51 6.05 13.73
N THR A 63 6.10 6.33 12.56
CA THR A 63 6.95 7.51 12.38
C THR A 63 6.16 8.83 12.49
N GLU A 64 4.92 8.88 11.98
CA GLU A 64 4.06 10.07 12.09
C GLU A 64 3.64 10.36 13.54
N ILE A 65 3.32 9.33 14.33
CA ILE A 65 2.95 9.48 15.75
C ILE A 65 4.13 9.97 16.61
N ASN A 66 5.38 9.65 16.22
CA ASN A 66 6.57 10.08 16.95
C ASN A 66 7.07 11.50 16.58
N LEU A 67 6.43 12.19 15.62
CA LEU A 67 6.79 13.55 15.22
C LEU A 67 5.88 14.63 15.83
N ASP A 68 4.99 14.27 16.74
CA ASP A 68 4.19 15.21 17.54
C ASP A 68 4.67 15.24 19.00
N PRO A 69 5.81 15.89 19.30
CA PRO A 69 6.09 16.36 20.64
C PRO A 69 5.42 17.72 20.78
N ASN A 70 4.26 17.74 21.44
CA ASN A 70 3.63 18.91 22.06
C ASN A 70 4.30 20.28 21.82
#